data_AF-A0A9E2MNF3-F1
#
_entry.id   AF-A0A9E2MNF3-F1
#
_cell.length_a   1.000
_cell.length_b   1.000
_cell.length_c   1.000
_cell.angle_alpha   90.00
_cell.angle_beta   90.00
_cell.angle_gamma   90.00
#
_symmetry.space_group_name_H-M   'P 1'
#
loop_
_entity.id
_entity.type
_entity.pdbx_description
1 polymer ?
#
loop_
_entity_poly.entity_id
_entity_poly.type
_entity_poly.pdbx_seq_one_letter_code
_entity_poly.pdbx_strand_id
1 'polypeptide(L)'
;MKHAKVRRGLGMMKKVIGKLRRKSSAKKVAATKPQQRAFKKISPEELQSLIAKKAYSFYVERGYNHGSDLLDWYRAEKAIMASLKK
;
A
#
# COMPACT_ATOMS: atom_id res chain seq x y z
N MET A 1 -56.63 -23.47 36.25
CA MET A 1 -55.81 -24.49 35.56
C MET A 1 -54.44 -24.56 36.25
N LYS A 2 -54.11 -25.71 36.83
CA LYS A 2 -52.76 -26.03 37.34
C LYS A 2 -51.96 -26.64 36.18
N HIS A 3 -50.66 -26.35 36.11
CA HIS A 3 -49.52 -27.18 35.64
C HIS A 3 -48.39 -26.22 35.23
N ALA A 4 -47.35 -26.04 36.05
CA ALA A 4 -46.23 -26.94 36.35
C ALA A 4 -45.01 -26.69 35.42
N LYS A 5 -43.99 -26.14 36.08
CA LYS A 5 -42.58 -25.95 35.75
C LYS A 5 -41.95 -27.09 34.93
N VAL A 6 -41.26 -26.75 33.84
CA VAL A 6 -40.19 -27.59 33.26
C VAL A 6 -38.86 -26.88 33.48
N ARG A 7 -37.94 -27.60 34.13
CA ARG A 7 -36.52 -27.25 34.36
C ARG A 7 -35.65 -27.87 33.27
N ARG A 8 -34.37 -27.45 33.25
CA ARG A 8 -33.17 -27.95 32.53
C ARG A 8 -32.83 -27.02 31.36
N GLY A 9 -31.74 -26.24 31.34
CA GLY A 9 -30.41 -26.47 31.92
C GLY A 9 -29.47 -26.90 30.79
N LEU A 10 -28.79 -25.95 30.13
CA LEU A 10 -27.61 -26.09 29.25
C LEU A 10 -27.44 -24.74 28.51
N GLY A 11 -26.29 -24.09 28.40
CA GLY A 11 -24.96 -24.37 28.87
C GLY A 11 -24.17 -23.06 28.91
N MET A 12 -23.32 -22.98 29.91
CA MET A 12 -22.19 -22.05 29.94
C MET A 12 -21.29 -22.34 28.75
N MET A 13 -21.00 -21.34 27.92
CA MET A 13 -19.71 -21.26 27.23
C MET A 13 -19.19 -19.82 27.32
N LYS A 14 -18.46 -19.59 28.42
CA LYS A 14 -17.41 -18.57 28.53
C LYS A 14 -16.11 -19.20 28.02
N LYS A 15 -15.27 -18.38 27.37
CA LYS A 15 -13.98 -18.68 26.68
C LYS A 15 -14.19 -19.23 25.27
N VAL A 16 -13.47 -18.75 24.23
CA VAL A 16 -12.02 -18.52 24.19
C VAL A 16 -11.67 -17.32 23.28
N ILE A 17 -10.62 -16.62 23.72
CA ILE A 17 -9.86 -15.57 23.05
C ILE A 17 -9.49 -15.96 21.60
N GLY A 18 -10.00 -15.20 20.63
CA GLY A 18 -9.62 -15.28 19.22
C GLY A 18 -9.23 -13.89 18.72
N LYS A 19 -8.01 -13.48 19.07
CA LYS A 19 -7.37 -12.23 18.66
C LYS A 19 -7.14 -12.20 17.15
N LEU A 20 -8.18 -11.93 16.35
CA LEU A 20 -8.00 -11.67 14.93
C LEU A 20 -7.67 -10.20 14.71
N ARG A 21 -6.41 -9.90 15.03
CA ARG A 21 -5.68 -8.70 14.63
C ARG A 21 -5.63 -8.65 13.10
N ARG A 22 -6.66 -8.09 12.46
CA ARG A 22 -6.55 -7.65 11.05
C ARG A 22 -5.64 -6.43 11.05
N LYS A 23 -4.34 -6.72 10.97
CA LYS A 23 -3.27 -5.79 10.69
C LYS A 23 -3.45 -5.33 9.26
N SER A 24 -4.38 -4.39 9.02
CA SER A 24 -4.28 -3.52 7.86
C SER A 24 -3.01 -2.72 8.08
N SER A 25 -1.89 -3.25 7.57
CA SER A 25 -0.65 -2.51 7.45
C SER A 25 -0.98 -1.30 6.58
N ALA A 26 -1.34 -0.20 7.25
CA ALA A 26 -1.11 1.14 6.73
C ALA A 26 0.35 1.13 6.28
N LYS A 27 0.54 0.93 4.98
CA LYS A 27 1.83 1.03 4.34
C LYS A 27 2.23 2.47 4.60
N LYS A 28 3.11 2.68 5.59
CA LYS A 28 3.74 3.95 5.90
C LYS A 28 4.24 4.48 4.57
N VAL A 29 3.50 5.41 3.97
CA VAL A 29 4.04 6.39 3.05
C VAL A 29 4.94 7.22 3.93
N ALA A 30 6.18 6.77 4.07
CA ALA A 30 7.25 7.59 4.60
C ALA A 30 7.35 8.76 3.63
N ALA A 31 6.71 9.87 4.00
CA ALA A 31 6.84 11.15 3.35
C ALA A 31 8.32 11.55 3.43
N THR A 32 9.09 11.17 2.41
CA THR A 32 10.44 11.69 2.21
C THR A 32 10.26 13.14 1.80
N LYS A 33 10.61 14.03 2.73
CA LYS A 33 10.71 15.49 2.57
C LYS A 33 11.27 15.84 1.19
N PRO A 34 10.74 16.85 0.48
CA PRO A 34 11.30 17.29 -0.79
C PRO A 34 12.64 17.98 -0.51
N GLN A 35 13.72 17.20 -0.47
CA GLN A 35 15.05 17.77 -0.51
C GLN A 35 15.27 18.30 -1.92
N GLN A 36 15.08 19.61 -2.06
CA GLN A 36 15.67 20.40 -3.13
C GLN A 36 17.19 20.14 -3.09
N ARG A 37 17.67 19.26 -3.96
CA ARG A 37 19.09 18.96 -4.07
C ARG A 37 19.62 19.65 -5.31
N ALA A 38 20.65 20.47 -5.09
CA ALA A 38 21.57 20.94 -6.10
C ALA A 38 21.86 19.82 -7.12
N PHE A 39 21.91 20.18 -8.41
CA PHE A 39 22.10 19.29 -9.55
C PHE A 39 23.29 18.35 -9.35
N LYS A 40 23.03 17.22 -8.72
CA LYS A 40 24.00 16.15 -8.52
C LYS A 40 23.95 15.32 -9.80
N LYS A 41 25.11 15.03 -10.40
CA LYS A 41 25.20 14.05 -11.49
C LYS A 41 24.62 12.73 -10.96
N ILE A 42 23.49 12.32 -11.52
CA ILE A 42 22.73 11.14 -11.08
C ILE A 42 23.41 9.90 -11.66
N SER A 43 23.65 8.88 -10.83
CA SER A 43 24.19 7.61 -11.34
C SER A 43 23.13 6.84 -12.15
N PRO A 44 23.52 5.91 -13.04
CA PRO A 44 22.56 5.07 -13.76
C PRO A 44 21.60 4.31 -12.82
N GLU A 45 22.10 3.81 -11.69
CA GLU A 45 21.32 3.06 -10.69
C GLU A 45 20.31 3.98 -9.97
N GLU A 46 20.73 5.21 -9.65
CA GLU A 46 19.84 6.21 -9.07
C GLU A 46 18.74 6.61 -10.06
N LEU A 47 19.09 6.79 -11.35
CA LEU A 47 18.12 7.09 -12.40
C LEU A 47 17.08 5.98 -12.53
N GLN A 48 17.51 4.72 -12.58
CA GLN A 48 16.62 3.57 -12.63
C GLN A 48 15.71 3.51 -11.39
N SER A 49 16.25 3.80 -10.20
CA SER A 49 15.46 3.85 -8.96
C SER A 49 14.38 4.94 -9.00
N LEU A 50 14.70 6.11 -9.57
CA LEU A 50 13.74 7.21 -9.73
C LEU A 50 12.63 6.85 -10.72
N ILE A 51 12.99 6.25 -11.86
CA ILE A 51 12.03 5.79 -12.86
C ILE A 51 11.11 4.73 -12.26
N ALA A 52 11.67 3.72 -11.58
CA ALA A 52 10.88 2.66 -10.95
C ALA A 52 9.90 3.19 -9.89
N LYS A 53 10.35 4.12 -9.04
CA LYS A 53 9.48 4.79 -8.04
C LYS A 53 8.34 5.54 -8.72
N LYS A 54 8.63 6.28 -9.80
CA LYS A 54 7.64 7.07 -10.51
C LYS A 54 6.65 6.20 -11.30
N ALA A 55 7.12 5.10 -11.90
CA ALA A 55 6.27 4.11 -12.57
C ALA A 55 5.30 3.44 -11.58
N TYR A 56 5.81 3.09 -10.38
CA TYR A 56 4.96 2.57 -9.31
C TYR A 56 3.89 3.57 -8.88
N SER A 57 4.21 4.87 -8.81
CA SER A 57 3.19 5.89 -8.53
C SER A 57 2.08 5.90 -9.59
N PHE A 58 2.41 5.79 -10.88
CA PHE A 58 1.38 5.71 -11.93
C PHE A 58 0.52 4.45 -11.81
N TYR A 59 1.12 3.30 -11.51
CA TYR A 59 0.38 2.07 -11.24
C TYR A 59 -0.61 2.22 -10.08
N VAL A 60 -0.20 2.89 -9.00
CA VAL A 60 -1.06 3.21 -7.85
C VAL A 60 -2.18 4.18 -8.24
N GLU A 61 -1.86 5.24 -8.99
CA GLU A 61 -2.84 6.23 -9.47
C GLU A 61 -3.92 5.60 -10.38
N ARG A 62 -3.56 4.58 -11.16
CA ARG A 62 -4.51 3.80 -11.98
C ARG A 62 -5.29 2.74 -11.20
N GLY A 63 -5.18 2.72 -9.87
CA GLY A 63 -5.93 1.80 -9.01
C GLY A 63 -5.38 0.38 -9.01
N TYR A 64 -4.06 0.22 -9.12
CA TYR A 64 -3.39 -1.09 -9.10
C TYR A 64 -3.77 -2.01 -10.27
N ASN A 65 -4.25 -1.45 -11.39
CA ASN A 65 -4.59 -2.24 -12.56
C ASN A 65 -3.33 -2.65 -13.34
N HIS A 66 -3.11 -3.96 -13.40
CA HIS A 66 -2.08 -4.64 -14.19
C HIS A 66 -2.27 -4.46 -15.71
N GLY A 67 -1.21 -4.76 -16.49
CA GLY A 67 -1.24 -4.73 -17.96
C GLY A 67 -0.89 -3.37 -18.59
N SER A 68 -0.37 -2.41 -17.82
CA SER A 68 0.18 -1.17 -18.37
C SER A 68 1.51 -0.79 -17.72
N ASP A 69 2.21 -1.76 -17.17
CA ASP A 69 3.53 -1.64 -16.54
C ASP A 69 4.58 -1.04 -17.48
N LEU A 70 4.65 -1.49 -18.73
CA LEU A 70 5.54 -0.89 -19.74
C LEU A 70 5.18 0.57 -20.04
N LEU A 71 3.89 0.90 -20.09
CA LEU A 71 3.42 2.26 -20.34
C LEU A 71 3.72 3.17 -19.15
N ASP A 72 3.50 2.69 -17.92
CA ASP A 72 3.81 3.41 -16.69
C ASP A 72 5.33 3.64 -16.57
N TRP A 73 6.14 2.65 -16.95
CA TRP A 73 7.60 2.79 -17.04
C TRP A 73 8.02 3.85 -18.04
N TYR A 74 7.50 3.79 -19.27
CA TYR A 74 7.82 4.75 -20.33
C TYR A 74 7.41 6.18 -19.94
N ARG A 75 6.22 6.35 -19.35
CA ARG A 75 5.76 7.64 -18.83
C ARG A 75 6.68 8.16 -17.72
N ALA A 76 7.13 7.28 -16.84
CA ALA A 76 8.03 7.64 -15.74
C ALA A 76 9.40 8.08 -16.27
N GLU A 77 9.97 7.36 -17.22
CA GLU A 77 11.23 7.72 -17.87
C GLU A 77 11.16 9.12 -18.48
N LYS A 78 10.13 9.40 -19.30
CA LYS A 78 9.94 10.73 -19.89
C LYS A 78 9.83 11.84 -18.85
N ALA A 79 9.09 11.60 -17.76
CA ALA A 79 8.90 12.58 -16.70
C ALA A 79 10.21 12.89 -15.94
N ILE A 80 11.01 11.85 -15.64
CA ILE A 80 12.30 12.03 -14.97
C ILE A 80 13.28 12.72 -15.91
N MET A 81 13.41 12.27 -17.16
CA MET A 81 14.30 12.90 -18.15
C MET A 81 13.97 14.37 -18.38
N ALA A 82 12.68 14.73 -18.46
CA ALA A 82 12.25 16.12 -18.58
C ALA A 82 12.64 16.99 -17.37
N SER A 83 12.70 16.38 -16.18
CA SER A 83 13.09 17.07 -14.95
C SER A 83 14.61 17.28 -14.84
N LEU A 84 15.42 16.47 -15.53
CA LEU A 84 16.89 16.59 -15.55
C LEU A 84 17.44 17.54 -16.62
N LYS A 85 16.64 17.86 -17.64
CA LYS A 85 17.01 18.78 -18.72
C LYS A 85 16.76 20.25 -18.41
N LYS A 86 16.13 20.56 -17.27
CA LYS A 86 15.90 21.92 -16.78
C LYS A 86 16.96 22.31 -15.77
#